data_AF-A0A3N1ATR0-F1
#
_entry.id   AF-A0A3N1ATR0-F1
#
_cell.length_a   1.000
_cell.length_b   1.000
_cell.length_c   1.000
_cell.angle_alpha   90.00
_cell.angle_beta   90.00
_cell.angle_gamma   90.00
#
_symmetry.space_group_name_H-M   'P 1'
#
loop_
_entity.id
_entity.type
_entity.pdbx_description
1 polymer ?
#
loop_
_entity_poly.entity_id
_entity_poly.type
_entity_poly.pdbx_seq_one_letter_code
_entity_poly.pdbx_strand_id
1 'polypeptide(L)'
;MQIEPWWTADDVANVEKDLARHPKAGLWSHTSPAEMAHWVFADPALPAAGELAAPRVEPSGGSLDEPARAAWALAGWYIQMTVPKPVETDGKLWFLNQRRIRGRSLLRVTLGRLETLWLYEDGDGINFHLDKFAVETAFDAGAIDEEAWAARVAEYENDPYDTLRGEKIGCVCDTVDDALWALRQPPVLAAARLINVKCLAAGGFSFQRLHQPERLARAWSAAAVYVDSPPLRPEPAPAFDRPYRSATVDPAALTDIRAFDKQAYAAGCDEHDRLSRWLIDTLAATGTSVGTGLAGVPVDLAWQDADGRQYIAEVKSLVGASPAEQLRLGLGQVLEYRHLLSLAGRAVTPILLTSAPVDAVWRDICRENCVTLVVDGDPLPGRP
;
A
#
# COMPACT_ATOMS: atom_id res chain seq x y z
N MET A 1 -16.11 4.44 20.71
CA MET A 1 -16.92 5.31 19.83
C MET A 1 -17.66 4.38 18.89
N GLN A 2 -18.99 4.30 18.94
CA GLN A 2 -19.74 3.51 17.95
C GLN A 2 -19.68 4.29 16.64
N ILE A 3 -19.04 3.71 15.62
CA ILE A 3 -19.09 4.25 14.26
C ILE A 3 -20.51 3.96 13.77
N GLU A 4 -21.28 5.01 13.49
CA GLU A 4 -22.59 4.82 12.85
C GLU A 4 -22.39 4.13 11.50
N PRO A 5 -23.26 3.18 11.12
CA PRO A 5 -23.15 2.51 9.84
C PRO A 5 -23.25 3.54 8.70
N TRP A 6 -22.35 3.45 7.73
CA TRP A 6 -22.30 4.32 6.55
C TRP A 6 -23.44 4.04 5.55
N TRP A 7 -24.31 3.09 5.85
CA TRP A 7 -25.46 2.66 5.07
C TRP A 7 -26.69 2.53 5.98
N THR A 8 -27.86 2.62 5.37
CA THR A 8 -29.17 2.62 6.02
C THR A 8 -30.05 1.45 5.55
N ALA A 9 -31.14 1.18 6.26
CA ALA A 9 -32.14 0.22 5.80
C ALA A 9 -32.78 0.61 4.45
N ASP A 10 -32.86 1.91 4.18
CA ASP A 10 -33.37 2.42 2.90
C ASP A 10 -32.40 2.11 1.75
N ASP A 11 -31.09 2.12 2.00
CA ASP A 11 -30.08 1.73 0.99
C ASP A 11 -30.24 0.25 0.61
N VAL A 12 -30.46 -0.63 1.59
CA VAL A 12 -30.74 -2.06 1.34
C VAL A 12 -32.01 -2.21 0.50
N ALA A 13 -33.09 -1.52 0.87
CA ALA A 13 -34.37 -1.58 0.13
C ALA A 13 -34.24 -1.02 -1.30
N ASN A 14 -33.43 0.02 -1.49
CA ASN A 14 -33.15 0.60 -2.80
C ASN A 14 -32.37 -0.38 -3.69
N VAL A 15 -31.35 -1.04 -3.15
CA VAL A 15 -30.60 -2.10 -3.86
C VAL A 15 -31.53 -3.27 -4.22
N GLU A 16 -32.36 -3.75 -3.30
CA GLU A 16 -33.32 -4.83 -3.59
C GLU A 16 -34.23 -4.45 -4.77
N LYS A 17 -34.82 -3.25 -4.71
CA LYS A 17 -35.71 -2.75 -5.75
C LYS A 17 -35.01 -2.64 -7.10
N ASP A 18 -33.75 -2.20 -7.12
CA ASP A 18 -32.96 -2.11 -8.34
C ASP A 18 -32.69 -3.50 -8.93
N LEU A 19 -32.21 -4.44 -8.11
CA LEU A 19 -31.96 -5.82 -8.52
C LEU A 19 -33.22 -6.53 -9.04
N ALA A 20 -34.38 -6.26 -8.42
CA ALA A 20 -35.67 -6.81 -8.83
C ALA A 20 -36.13 -6.36 -10.24
N ARG A 21 -35.53 -5.32 -10.82
CA ARG A 21 -35.79 -4.89 -12.21
C ARG A 21 -35.29 -5.89 -13.25
N HIS A 22 -34.49 -6.87 -12.85
CA HIS A 22 -33.91 -7.88 -13.72
C HIS A 22 -34.51 -9.28 -13.47
N PRO A 23 -35.83 -9.50 -13.61
CA PRO A 23 -36.48 -10.74 -13.15
C PRO A 23 -36.04 -12.02 -13.90
N LYS A 24 -35.27 -11.88 -14.98
CA LYS A 24 -34.76 -13.00 -15.79
C LYS A 24 -33.27 -13.29 -15.56
N ALA A 25 -32.63 -12.66 -14.57
CA ALA A 25 -31.23 -12.91 -14.31
C ALA A 25 -30.99 -14.37 -13.91
N GLY A 26 -29.94 -14.99 -14.46
CA GLY A 26 -29.55 -16.36 -14.11
C GLY A 26 -29.21 -16.51 -12.63
N LEU A 27 -28.71 -15.44 -12.00
CA LEU A 27 -28.41 -15.38 -10.57
C LEU A 27 -29.62 -15.76 -9.70
N TRP A 28 -30.84 -15.43 -10.11
CA TRP A 28 -32.06 -15.67 -9.32
C TRP A 28 -32.46 -17.14 -9.22
N SER A 29 -31.79 -18.04 -9.94
CA SER A 29 -31.92 -19.49 -9.72
C SER A 29 -31.17 -19.99 -8.49
N HIS A 30 -30.32 -19.15 -7.89
CA HIS A 30 -29.46 -19.50 -6.76
C HIS A 30 -29.70 -18.64 -5.50
N THR A 31 -30.44 -17.53 -5.64
CA THR A 31 -30.68 -16.53 -4.59
C THR A 31 -31.85 -15.63 -4.98
N SER A 32 -32.27 -14.72 -4.11
CA SER A 32 -33.23 -13.65 -4.41
C SER A 32 -32.59 -12.25 -4.42
N PRO A 33 -33.24 -11.24 -5.04
CA PRO A 33 -32.84 -9.84 -4.93
C PRO A 33 -32.71 -9.35 -3.47
N ALA A 34 -33.65 -9.72 -2.60
CA ALA A 34 -33.66 -9.32 -1.19
C ALA A 34 -32.45 -9.89 -0.43
N GLU A 35 -32.16 -11.19 -0.60
CA GLU A 35 -30.98 -11.82 0.01
C GLU A 35 -29.68 -11.18 -0.47
N MET A 36 -29.59 -10.82 -1.75
CA MET A 36 -28.40 -10.18 -2.30
C MET A 36 -28.22 -8.75 -1.81
N ALA A 37 -29.30 -7.98 -1.70
CA ALA A 37 -29.25 -6.64 -1.12
C ALA A 37 -28.72 -6.68 0.31
N HIS A 38 -29.21 -7.61 1.14
CA HIS A 38 -28.66 -7.81 2.48
C HIS A 38 -27.20 -8.27 2.48
N TRP A 39 -26.84 -9.20 1.59
CA TRP A 39 -25.47 -9.72 1.50
C TRP A 39 -24.43 -8.66 1.10
N VAL A 40 -24.81 -7.70 0.25
CA VAL A 40 -23.93 -6.58 -0.15
C VAL A 40 -23.41 -5.83 1.08
N PHE A 41 -24.29 -5.49 2.03
CA PHE A 41 -23.96 -4.69 3.21
C PHE A 41 -23.64 -5.50 4.47
N ALA A 42 -23.76 -6.83 4.41
CA ALA A 42 -23.45 -7.70 5.54
C ALA A 42 -21.96 -7.66 5.88
N ASP A 43 -21.64 -7.78 7.17
CA ASP A 43 -20.26 -7.87 7.62
C ASP A 43 -19.52 -9.00 6.89
N PRO A 44 -18.26 -8.77 6.49
CA PRO A 44 -17.46 -9.78 5.83
C PRO A 44 -17.19 -10.96 6.78
N ALA A 45 -17.94 -12.05 6.61
CA ALA A 45 -17.58 -13.35 7.14
C ALA A 45 -16.85 -14.13 6.05
N LEU A 46 -15.64 -14.62 6.36
CA LEU A 46 -15.03 -15.68 5.55
C LEU A 46 -15.97 -16.90 5.60
N PRO A 47 -16.30 -17.52 4.46
CA PRO A 47 -17.14 -18.71 4.50
C PRO A 47 -16.41 -19.81 5.28
N ALA A 48 -17.15 -20.61 6.04
CA ALA A 48 -16.54 -21.63 6.89
C ALA A 48 -15.67 -22.57 6.04
N ALA A 49 -14.51 -22.99 6.56
CA ALA A 49 -13.54 -23.83 5.85
C ALA A 49 -14.13 -25.15 5.28
N GLY A 50 -15.29 -25.60 5.79
CA GLY A 50 -16.02 -26.77 5.30
C GLY A 50 -17.11 -26.51 4.25
N GLU A 51 -17.58 -25.27 4.08
CA GLU A 51 -18.56 -24.91 3.04
C GLU A 51 -17.90 -24.73 1.67
N LEU A 52 -16.59 -24.52 1.67
CA LEU A 52 -15.76 -24.27 0.51
C LEU A 52 -14.89 -25.48 0.22
N ALA A 53 -15.51 -26.62 -0.10
CA ALA A 53 -14.75 -27.70 -0.71
C ALA A 53 -14.27 -27.20 -2.07
N ALA A 54 -13.01 -26.74 -2.14
CA ALA A 54 -12.35 -26.43 -3.40
C ALA A 54 -12.56 -27.63 -4.35
N PRO A 55 -12.68 -27.38 -5.67
CA PRO A 55 -12.66 -28.47 -6.63
C PRO A 55 -11.45 -29.37 -6.31
N ARG A 56 -11.67 -30.67 -6.12
CA ARG A 56 -10.61 -31.67 -5.85
C ARG A 56 -9.74 -31.86 -7.09
N VAL A 57 -9.06 -30.80 -7.48
CA VAL A 57 -8.09 -30.79 -8.57
C VAL A 57 -6.75 -30.57 -7.90
N GLU A 58 -5.90 -31.59 -7.94
CA GLU A 58 -4.49 -31.47 -7.55
C GLU A 58 -3.89 -30.27 -8.31
N PRO A 59 -3.35 -29.25 -7.61
CA PRO A 59 -2.76 -28.10 -8.27
C PRO A 59 -1.62 -28.58 -9.16
N SER A 60 -1.82 -28.50 -10.47
CA SER A 60 -0.78 -28.86 -11.43
C SER A 60 0.24 -27.72 -11.52
N GLY A 61 1.44 -27.96 -10.99
CA GLY A 61 2.64 -27.20 -11.36
C GLY A 61 3.32 -26.41 -10.24
N GLY A 62 4.62 -26.18 -10.48
CA GLY A 62 5.68 -25.58 -9.65
C GLY A 62 5.30 -24.61 -8.53
N SER A 63 6.13 -24.58 -7.49
CA SER A 63 6.02 -23.60 -6.40
C SER A 63 5.94 -22.19 -6.99
N LEU A 64 4.85 -21.47 -6.68
CA LEU A 64 4.76 -20.05 -6.96
C LEU A 64 5.83 -19.32 -6.16
N ASP A 65 6.50 -18.37 -6.81
CA ASP A 65 7.22 -17.33 -6.09
C ASP A 65 6.25 -16.51 -5.23
N GLU A 66 6.81 -15.69 -4.35
CA GLU A 66 6.03 -14.94 -3.37
C GLU A 66 5.05 -13.93 -4.00
N PRO A 67 5.45 -13.13 -5.01
CA PRO A 67 4.52 -12.21 -5.67
C PRO A 67 3.37 -12.93 -6.36
N ALA A 68 3.63 -14.04 -7.06
CA ALA A 68 2.56 -14.81 -7.69
C ALA A 68 1.64 -15.44 -6.66
N ARG A 69 2.18 -15.93 -5.55
CA ARG A 69 1.36 -16.44 -4.45
C ARG A 69 0.41 -15.36 -3.90
N ALA A 70 0.91 -14.15 -3.69
CA ALA A 70 0.11 -13.02 -3.23
C ALA A 70 -0.98 -12.63 -4.26
N ALA A 71 -0.65 -12.57 -5.55
CA ALA A 71 -1.61 -12.28 -6.60
C ALA A 71 -2.72 -13.35 -6.69
N TRP A 72 -2.34 -14.64 -6.70
CA TRP A 72 -3.31 -15.74 -6.70
C TRP A 72 -4.18 -15.73 -5.43
N ALA A 73 -3.61 -15.37 -4.28
CA ALA A 73 -4.35 -15.23 -3.03
C ALA A 73 -5.35 -14.07 -3.07
N LEU A 74 -4.95 -12.90 -3.56
CA LEU A 74 -5.85 -11.75 -3.74
C LEU A 74 -7.00 -12.11 -4.68
N ALA A 75 -6.72 -12.78 -5.80
CA ALA A 75 -7.78 -13.23 -6.72
C ALA A 75 -8.77 -14.18 -6.02
N GLY A 76 -8.27 -15.16 -5.26
CA GLY A 76 -9.12 -16.10 -4.52
C GLY A 76 -9.95 -15.42 -3.43
N TRP A 77 -9.34 -14.51 -2.68
CA TRP A 77 -10.00 -13.73 -1.64
C TRP A 77 -11.09 -12.84 -2.24
N TYR A 78 -10.77 -12.09 -3.31
CA TYR A 78 -11.73 -11.24 -4.00
C TYR A 78 -12.94 -12.05 -4.46
N ILE A 79 -12.72 -13.23 -5.05
CA ILE A 79 -13.81 -14.14 -5.46
C ILE A 79 -14.66 -14.54 -4.26
N GLN A 80 -14.05 -15.01 -3.17
CA GLN A 80 -14.76 -15.44 -1.96
C GLN A 80 -15.62 -14.33 -1.36
N MET A 81 -15.11 -13.10 -1.37
CA MET A 81 -15.71 -11.99 -0.66
C MET A 81 -16.70 -11.19 -1.50
N THR A 82 -16.54 -11.17 -2.82
CA THR A 82 -17.27 -10.26 -3.70
C THR A 82 -18.13 -10.94 -4.77
N VAL A 83 -17.99 -12.25 -4.98
CA VAL A 83 -18.79 -12.98 -5.97
C VAL A 83 -19.94 -13.70 -5.26
N PRO A 84 -21.21 -13.46 -5.65
CA PRO A 84 -22.35 -14.16 -5.08
C PRO A 84 -22.30 -15.65 -5.38
N LYS A 85 -22.43 -16.50 -4.36
CA LYS A 85 -22.50 -17.97 -4.50
C LYS A 85 -21.40 -18.49 -5.45
N PRO A 86 -20.12 -18.20 -5.14
CA PRO A 86 -19.03 -18.31 -6.10
C PRO A 86 -18.91 -19.75 -6.63
N VAL A 87 -19.03 -20.75 -5.75
CA VAL A 87 -18.90 -22.16 -6.14
C VAL A 87 -20.08 -22.61 -7.01
N GLU A 88 -21.31 -22.25 -6.66
CA GLU A 88 -22.51 -22.70 -7.39
C GLU A 88 -22.64 -22.07 -8.79
N THR A 89 -22.07 -20.88 -8.94
CA THR A 89 -22.16 -20.04 -10.14
C THR A 89 -20.89 -20.03 -11.01
N ASP A 90 -19.82 -20.69 -10.56
CA ASP A 90 -18.56 -20.83 -11.29
C ASP A 90 -18.77 -21.47 -12.67
N GLY A 91 -18.16 -20.87 -13.70
CA GLY A 91 -18.30 -21.26 -15.11
C GLY A 91 -19.70 -21.04 -15.70
N LYS A 92 -20.69 -20.59 -14.91
CA LYS A 92 -22.07 -20.34 -15.37
C LYS A 92 -22.39 -18.86 -15.47
N LEU A 93 -21.94 -18.08 -14.50
CA LEU A 93 -22.19 -16.64 -14.40
C LEU A 93 -20.90 -15.82 -14.31
N TRP A 94 -19.80 -16.47 -13.95
CA TRP A 94 -18.49 -15.85 -13.83
C TRP A 94 -17.37 -16.89 -14.07
N PHE A 95 -16.13 -16.43 -14.21
CA PHE A 95 -14.95 -17.31 -14.25
C PHE A 95 -13.66 -16.53 -13.91
N LEU A 96 -12.64 -17.26 -13.47
CA LEU A 96 -11.25 -16.79 -13.37
C LEU A 96 -10.46 -17.27 -14.59
N ASN A 97 -9.82 -16.34 -15.30
CA ASN A 97 -8.95 -16.62 -16.43
C ASN A 97 -7.51 -16.16 -16.16
N GLN A 98 -6.56 -16.82 -16.80
CA GLN A 98 -5.15 -16.44 -16.84
C GLN A 98 -4.75 -16.29 -18.31
N ARG A 99 -4.20 -15.14 -18.68
CA ARG A 99 -3.74 -14.83 -20.04
C ARG A 99 -2.30 -14.36 -20.03
N ARG A 100 -1.55 -14.63 -21.10
CA ARG A 100 -0.26 -13.99 -21.31
C ARG A 100 -0.41 -12.72 -22.14
N ILE A 101 0.06 -11.60 -21.61
CA ILE A 101 0.07 -10.29 -22.28
C ILE A 101 1.48 -9.75 -22.21
N ARG A 102 2.12 -9.55 -23.37
CA ARG A 102 3.50 -9.05 -23.48
C ARG A 102 4.50 -9.83 -22.60
N GLY A 103 4.34 -11.15 -22.54
CA GLY A 103 5.21 -12.04 -21.75
C GLY A 103 4.85 -12.17 -20.27
N ARG A 104 3.96 -11.32 -19.74
CA ARG A 104 3.50 -11.36 -18.35
C ARG A 104 2.21 -12.18 -18.23
N SER A 105 2.05 -12.90 -17.12
CA SER A 105 0.81 -13.60 -16.79
C SER A 105 -0.16 -12.63 -16.11
N LEU A 106 -1.39 -12.54 -16.60
CA LEU A 106 -2.46 -11.70 -16.08
C LEU A 106 -3.63 -12.58 -15.64
N LEU A 107 -4.03 -12.46 -14.38
CA LEU A 107 -5.25 -13.02 -13.82
C LEU A 107 -6.42 -12.06 -14.06
N ARG A 108 -7.60 -12.59 -14.38
CA ARG A 108 -8.83 -11.83 -14.62
C ARG A 108 -10.05 -12.53 -14.03
N VAL A 109 -10.79 -11.86 -13.18
CA VAL A 109 -12.11 -12.29 -12.72
C VAL A 109 -13.14 -11.58 -13.60
N THR A 110 -13.99 -12.36 -14.27
CA THR A 110 -15.02 -11.83 -15.18
C THR A 110 -16.40 -12.28 -14.70
N LEU A 111 -17.28 -11.32 -14.43
CA LEU A 111 -18.67 -11.54 -14.03
C LEU A 111 -19.59 -11.01 -15.13
N GLY A 112 -20.43 -11.88 -15.68
CA GLY A 112 -21.27 -11.52 -16.83
C GLY A 112 -20.42 -11.05 -18.03
N ARG A 113 -20.35 -9.73 -18.25
CA ARG A 113 -19.60 -9.07 -19.32
C ARG A 113 -18.53 -8.09 -18.83
N LEU A 114 -18.37 -7.96 -17.52
CA LEU A 114 -17.39 -7.04 -16.92
C LEU A 114 -16.21 -7.82 -16.36
N GLU A 115 -15.00 -7.34 -16.65
CA GLU A 115 -13.79 -7.75 -15.95
C GLU A 115 -13.71 -6.94 -14.65
N THR A 116 -14.06 -7.55 -13.53
CA THR A 116 -14.25 -6.82 -12.26
C THR A 116 -12.97 -6.75 -11.43
N LEU A 117 -12.03 -7.67 -11.69
CA LEU A 117 -10.66 -7.66 -11.16
C LEU A 117 -9.70 -8.13 -12.27
N TRP A 118 -8.57 -7.44 -12.41
CA TRP A 118 -7.39 -8.01 -13.04
C TRP A 118 -6.13 -7.68 -12.24
N LEU A 119 -5.12 -8.53 -12.36
CA LEU A 119 -3.84 -8.34 -11.71
C LEU A 119 -2.79 -9.21 -12.37
N TYR A 120 -1.57 -8.71 -12.48
CA TYR A 120 -0.46 -9.51 -12.96
C TYR A 120 0.06 -10.44 -11.87
N GLU A 121 0.53 -11.63 -12.28
CA GLU A 121 1.08 -12.62 -11.33
C GLU A 121 2.40 -12.16 -10.70
N ASP A 122 3.09 -11.18 -11.27
CA ASP A 122 4.27 -10.60 -10.61
C ASP A 122 3.89 -9.59 -9.51
N GLY A 123 2.60 -9.36 -9.26
CA GLY A 123 2.09 -8.43 -8.25
C GLY A 123 2.00 -6.97 -8.72
N ASP A 124 2.57 -6.66 -9.89
CA ASP A 124 2.66 -5.30 -10.41
C ASP A 124 1.40 -4.91 -11.20
N GLY A 125 0.60 -4.01 -10.65
CA GLY A 125 -0.57 -3.45 -11.32
C GLY A 125 -1.81 -4.32 -11.11
N ILE A 126 -2.60 -3.92 -10.12
CA ILE A 126 -3.89 -4.50 -9.78
C ILE A 126 -4.95 -3.49 -10.12
N ASN A 127 -6.02 -3.92 -10.81
CA ASN A 127 -7.16 -3.06 -11.02
C ASN A 127 -8.44 -3.81 -10.65
N PHE A 128 -9.38 -3.09 -10.06
CA PHE A 128 -10.70 -3.59 -9.77
C PHE A 128 -11.75 -2.50 -9.99
N HIS A 129 -12.99 -2.94 -10.19
CA HIS A 129 -14.12 -2.04 -10.35
C HIS A 129 -14.97 -2.02 -9.08
N LEU A 130 -15.50 -0.85 -8.75
CA LEU A 130 -16.43 -0.62 -7.66
C LEU A 130 -17.70 0.04 -8.18
N ASP A 131 -18.81 -0.11 -7.46
CA ASP A 131 -20.00 0.71 -7.70
C ASP A 131 -19.71 2.17 -7.31
N LYS A 132 -19.81 3.08 -8.27
CA LYS A 132 -19.39 4.48 -8.11
C LYS A 132 -20.21 5.18 -7.02
N PHE A 133 -21.52 5.02 -7.05
CA PHE A 133 -22.42 5.70 -6.10
C PHE A 133 -22.17 5.24 -4.66
N ALA A 134 -21.94 3.94 -4.46
CA ALA A 134 -21.61 3.40 -3.13
C ALA A 134 -20.29 3.96 -2.58
N VAL A 135 -19.27 4.12 -3.43
CA VAL A 135 -17.98 4.71 -3.03
C VAL A 135 -18.13 6.19 -2.70
N GLU A 136 -18.81 6.97 -3.55
CA GLU A 136 -19.07 8.40 -3.33
C GLU A 136 -19.84 8.62 -2.01
N THR A 137 -20.89 7.83 -1.78
CA THR A 137 -21.67 7.90 -0.52
C THR A 137 -20.80 7.61 0.70
N ALA A 138 -19.86 6.67 0.60
CA ALA A 138 -18.95 6.34 1.68
C ALA A 138 -17.92 7.46 1.96
N PHE A 139 -17.45 8.16 0.93
CA PHE A 139 -16.62 9.36 1.10
C PHE A 139 -17.40 10.50 1.75
N ASP A 140 -18.61 10.78 1.26
CA ASP A 140 -19.47 11.83 1.83
C ASP A 140 -19.81 11.58 3.30
N ALA A 141 -19.93 10.31 3.69
CA ALA A 141 -20.15 9.89 5.07
C ALA A 141 -18.87 9.87 5.93
N GLY A 142 -17.68 10.11 5.36
CA GLY A 142 -16.39 10.01 6.04
C GLY A 142 -16.03 8.58 6.46
N ALA A 143 -16.63 7.57 5.83
CA ALA A 143 -16.37 6.16 6.10
C ALA A 143 -15.11 5.63 5.41
N ILE A 144 -14.62 6.35 4.40
CA ILE A 144 -13.32 6.15 3.76
C ILE A 144 -12.50 7.42 4.02
N ASP A 145 -11.28 7.23 4.52
CA ASP A 145 -10.33 8.33 4.68
C ASP A 145 -9.72 8.69 3.31
N GLU A 146 -10.04 9.88 2.82
CA GLU A 146 -9.68 10.34 1.47
C GLU A 146 -8.15 10.42 1.26
N GLU A 147 -7.41 10.89 2.26
CA GLU A 147 -5.95 11.02 2.18
C GLU A 147 -5.29 9.62 2.13
N ALA A 148 -5.70 8.72 3.02
CA ALA A 148 -5.20 7.35 3.04
C ALA A 148 -5.58 6.56 1.79
N TRP A 149 -6.75 6.84 1.21
CA TRP A 149 -7.19 6.28 -0.06
C TRP A 149 -6.34 6.76 -1.23
N ALA A 150 -6.20 8.08 -1.39
CA ALA A 150 -5.41 8.69 -2.46
C ALA A 150 -3.93 8.28 -2.41
N ALA A 151 -3.41 7.93 -1.24
CA ALA A 151 -2.05 7.42 -1.07
C ALA A 151 -1.83 5.99 -1.60
N ARG A 152 -2.90 5.22 -1.85
CA ARG A 152 -2.82 3.77 -2.16
C ARG A 152 -3.63 3.35 -3.40
N VAL A 153 -4.60 4.16 -3.79
CA VAL A 153 -5.55 3.85 -4.85
C VAL A 153 -5.61 5.01 -5.82
N ALA A 154 -5.28 4.73 -7.08
CA ALA A 154 -5.49 5.67 -8.18
C ALA A 154 -6.82 5.36 -8.88
N GLU A 155 -7.65 6.38 -9.08
CA GLU A 155 -8.96 6.23 -9.73
C GLU A 155 -8.89 6.58 -11.22
N TYR A 156 -9.71 5.92 -12.03
CA TYR A 156 -9.93 6.28 -13.43
C TYR A 156 -11.40 6.10 -13.84
N GLU A 157 -11.91 7.08 -14.58
CA GLU A 157 -13.29 7.05 -15.11
C GLU A 157 -13.37 6.55 -16.56
N ASN A 158 -12.26 6.62 -17.30
CA ASN A 158 -12.20 6.21 -18.70
C ASN A 158 -12.02 4.69 -18.81
N ASP A 159 -13.04 3.94 -18.40
CA ASP A 159 -13.11 2.50 -18.64
C ASP A 159 -13.51 2.24 -20.11
N PRO A 160 -12.70 1.51 -20.90
CA PRO A 160 -13.06 1.12 -22.27
C PRO A 160 -14.29 0.19 -22.36
N TYR A 161 -14.77 -0.39 -21.25
CA TYR A 161 -15.94 -1.26 -21.23
C TYR A 161 -17.24 -0.49 -20.97
N ASP A 162 -18.17 -0.58 -21.91
CA ASP A 162 -19.48 0.10 -21.84
C ASP A 162 -20.47 -0.54 -20.83
N THR A 163 -20.18 -1.77 -20.36
CA THR A 163 -21.00 -2.46 -19.34
C THR A 163 -21.03 -1.66 -18.04
N LEU A 164 -22.22 -1.22 -17.60
CA LEU A 164 -22.43 -0.39 -16.40
C LEU A 164 -21.63 0.93 -16.44
N ARG A 165 -21.47 1.51 -17.63
CA ARG A 165 -20.78 2.79 -17.80
C ARG A 165 -21.48 3.89 -16.99
N GLY A 166 -20.69 4.65 -16.24
CA GLY A 166 -21.18 5.71 -15.35
C GLY A 166 -21.67 5.21 -13.99
N GLU A 167 -21.90 3.91 -13.83
CA GLU A 167 -22.26 3.31 -12.53
C GLU A 167 -21.06 2.68 -11.80
N LYS A 168 -19.90 2.63 -12.45
CA LYS A 168 -18.67 2.07 -11.89
C LYS A 168 -17.53 3.06 -11.91
N ILE A 169 -16.60 2.86 -10.98
CA ILE A 169 -15.30 3.51 -10.95
C ILE A 169 -14.21 2.45 -11.05
N GLY A 170 -13.16 2.74 -11.82
CA GLY A 170 -11.97 1.91 -11.91
C GLY A 170 -10.93 2.33 -10.88
N CYS A 171 -10.37 1.37 -10.16
CA CYS A 171 -9.35 1.59 -9.15
C CYS A 171 -8.08 0.84 -9.55
N VAL A 172 -6.92 1.46 -9.34
CA VAL A 172 -5.59 0.88 -9.55
C VAL A 172 -4.80 0.92 -8.26
N CYS A 173 -4.18 -0.21 -7.93
CA CYS A 173 -3.19 -0.30 -6.85
C CYS A 173 -1.87 -0.81 -7.43
N ASP A 174 -0.77 -0.28 -6.91
CA ASP A 174 0.57 -0.68 -7.32
C ASP A 174 0.94 -2.05 -6.71
N THR A 175 0.46 -2.33 -5.50
CA THR A 175 0.80 -3.54 -4.75
C THR A 175 -0.44 -4.34 -4.32
N VAL A 176 -0.24 -5.64 -4.09
CA VAL A 176 -1.29 -6.54 -3.56
C VAL A 176 -1.75 -6.09 -2.17
N ASP A 177 -0.85 -5.55 -1.36
CA ASP A 177 -1.16 -5.07 -0.02
C ASP A 177 -2.07 -3.83 -0.04
N ASP A 178 -1.83 -2.88 -0.96
CA ASP A 178 -2.69 -1.72 -1.13
C ASP A 178 -4.09 -2.12 -1.62
N ALA A 179 -4.17 -3.07 -2.55
CA ALA A 179 -5.44 -3.62 -3.01
C ALA A 179 -6.20 -4.34 -1.88
N LEU A 180 -5.51 -5.16 -1.08
CA LEU A 180 -6.10 -5.82 0.08
C LEU A 180 -6.53 -4.82 1.15
N TRP A 181 -5.72 -3.80 1.42
CA TRP A 181 -6.06 -2.71 2.34
C TRP A 181 -7.34 -2.02 1.90
N ALA A 182 -7.43 -1.63 0.62
CA ALA A 182 -8.60 -0.97 0.05
C ALA A 182 -9.83 -1.87 0.14
N LEU A 183 -9.76 -3.09 -0.40
CA LEU A 183 -10.90 -4.00 -0.47
C LEU A 183 -11.36 -4.53 0.90
N ARG A 184 -10.52 -4.50 1.94
CA ARG A 184 -10.91 -4.89 3.30
C ARG A 184 -11.69 -3.81 4.04
N GLN A 185 -11.73 -2.58 3.53
CA GLN A 185 -12.61 -1.56 4.08
C GLN A 185 -14.07 -1.94 3.82
N PRO A 186 -14.95 -2.00 4.84
CA PRO A 186 -16.35 -2.37 4.67
C PRO A 186 -17.09 -1.63 3.54
N PRO A 187 -16.98 -0.29 3.39
CA PRO A 187 -17.63 0.41 2.28
C PRO A 187 -17.14 -0.01 0.90
N VAL A 188 -15.83 -0.20 0.75
CA VAL A 188 -15.20 -0.61 -0.51
C VAL A 188 -15.62 -2.03 -0.87
N LEU A 189 -15.66 -2.93 0.11
CA LEU A 189 -16.12 -4.29 -0.10
C LEU A 189 -17.59 -4.34 -0.53
N ALA A 190 -18.44 -3.55 0.11
CA ALA A 190 -19.85 -3.45 -0.27
C ALA A 190 -20.00 -2.89 -1.70
N ALA A 191 -19.24 -1.87 -2.07
CA ALA A 191 -19.22 -1.36 -3.45
C ALA A 191 -18.77 -2.41 -4.47
N ALA A 192 -17.75 -3.22 -4.14
CA ALA A 192 -17.29 -4.34 -4.97
C ALA A 192 -18.36 -5.45 -5.09
N ARG A 193 -19.05 -5.79 -3.99
CA ARG A 193 -20.18 -6.73 -4.00
C ARG A 193 -21.34 -6.21 -4.85
N LEU A 194 -21.69 -4.93 -4.69
CA LEU A 194 -22.81 -4.31 -5.39
C LEU A 194 -22.59 -4.33 -6.91
N ILE A 195 -21.42 -3.90 -7.38
CA ILE A 195 -21.14 -3.91 -8.83
C ILE A 195 -21.14 -5.35 -9.38
N ASN A 196 -20.65 -6.32 -8.62
CA ASN A 196 -20.65 -7.73 -9.01
C ASN A 196 -22.07 -8.30 -9.11
N VAL A 197 -22.93 -8.02 -8.13
CA VAL A 197 -24.35 -8.45 -8.16
C VAL A 197 -25.06 -7.80 -9.34
N LYS A 198 -24.88 -6.48 -9.57
CA LYS A 198 -25.44 -5.78 -10.74
C LYS A 198 -24.97 -6.40 -12.06
N CYS A 199 -23.69 -6.75 -12.18
CA CYS A 199 -23.16 -7.43 -13.38
C CYS A 199 -23.84 -8.76 -13.64
N LEU A 200 -24.06 -9.57 -12.59
CA LEU A 200 -24.73 -10.87 -12.71
C LEU A 200 -26.24 -10.74 -12.93
N ALA A 201 -26.86 -9.67 -12.43
CA ALA A 201 -28.27 -9.36 -12.64
C ALA A 201 -28.55 -8.88 -14.08
N ALA A 202 -27.71 -7.99 -14.60
CA ALA A 202 -27.89 -7.37 -15.92
C ALA A 202 -27.38 -8.24 -17.09
N GLY A 203 -26.42 -9.12 -16.85
CA GLY A 203 -25.65 -9.79 -17.90
C GLY A 203 -26.17 -11.15 -18.36
N GLY A 204 -26.05 -11.42 -19.66
CA GLY A 204 -25.97 -12.79 -20.18
C GLY A 204 -24.52 -13.27 -20.20
N PHE A 205 -24.27 -14.51 -19.77
CA PHE A 205 -22.93 -15.10 -19.70
C PHE A 205 -22.67 -16.01 -20.91
N SER A 206 -21.70 -15.65 -21.76
CA SER A 206 -21.39 -16.39 -23.00
C SER A 206 -20.00 -17.05 -23.01
N PHE A 207 -19.27 -17.04 -21.90
CA PHE A 207 -17.84 -17.36 -21.87
C PHE A 207 -17.48 -18.73 -21.29
N GLN A 208 -18.42 -19.67 -21.27
CA GLN A 208 -18.20 -21.03 -20.73
C GLN A 208 -16.95 -21.74 -21.29
N ARG A 209 -16.58 -21.46 -22.56
CA ARG A 209 -15.40 -22.06 -23.20
C ARG A 209 -14.06 -21.64 -22.62
N LEU A 210 -14.01 -20.55 -21.84
CA LEU A 210 -12.79 -20.04 -21.20
C LEU A 210 -12.67 -20.45 -19.73
N HIS A 211 -13.68 -21.16 -19.21
CA HIS A 211 -13.69 -21.62 -17.83
C HIS A 211 -12.64 -22.71 -17.60
N GLN A 212 -11.88 -22.55 -16.53
CA GLN A 212 -10.81 -23.46 -16.11
C GLN A 212 -10.90 -23.64 -14.59
N PRO A 213 -11.65 -24.65 -14.10
CA PRO A 213 -11.92 -24.83 -12.67
C PRO A 213 -10.65 -25.05 -11.83
N GLU A 214 -9.58 -25.56 -12.43
CA GLU A 214 -8.26 -25.72 -11.80
C GLU A 214 -7.66 -24.39 -11.35
N ARG A 215 -7.95 -23.29 -12.07
CA ARG A 215 -7.49 -21.95 -11.68
C ARG A 215 -8.23 -21.46 -10.45
N LEU A 216 -9.53 -21.71 -10.39
CA LEU A 216 -10.31 -21.38 -9.21
C LEU A 216 -9.77 -22.14 -8.00
N ALA A 217 -9.57 -23.45 -8.11
CA ALA A 217 -9.00 -24.27 -7.04
C ALA A 217 -7.64 -23.73 -6.55
N ARG A 218 -6.78 -23.30 -7.48
CA ARG A 218 -5.48 -22.68 -7.15
C ARG A 218 -5.61 -21.35 -6.41
N ALA A 219 -6.44 -20.43 -6.91
CA ALA A 219 -6.67 -19.14 -6.28
C ALA A 219 -7.27 -19.31 -4.88
N TRP A 220 -8.21 -20.24 -4.75
CA TRP A 220 -8.85 -20.57 -3.48
C TRP A 220 -7.85 -21.08 -2.45
N SER A 221 -6.98 -22.01 -2.86
CA SER A 221 -5.95 -22.58 -2.00
C SER A 221 -4.93 -21.52 -1.58
N ALA A 222 -4.55 -20.62 -2.49
CA ALA A 222 -3.66 -19.51 -2.18
C ALA A 222 -4.28 -18.54 -1.15
N ALA A 223 -5.57 -18.21 -1.31
CA ALA A 223 -6.29 -17.33 -0.40
C ALA A 223 -6.39 -17.92 1.02
N ALA A 224 -6.69 -19.21 1.14
CA ALA A 224 -6.78 -19.89 2.45
C ALA A 224 -5.46 -19.82 3.25
N VAL A 225 -4.31 -19.84 2.56
CA VAL A 225 -3.00 -19.76 3.23
C VAL A 225 -2.64 -18.30 3.57
N TYR A 226 -2.96 -17.37 2.66
CA TYR A 226 -2.45 -16.00 2.72
C TYR A 226 -3.36 -15.04 3.50
N VAL A 227 -4.67 -15.27 3.53
CA VAL A 227 -5.66 -14.38 4.16
C VAL A 227 -5.82 -14.66 5.65
N ASP A 228 -5.74 -15.95 6.05
CA ASP A 228 -5.72 -16.37 7.45
C ASP A 228 -4.35 -16.15 8.12
N SER A 229 -3.33 -15.88 7.31
CA SER A 229 -2.11 -15.29 7.86
C SER A 229 -2.49 -13.89 8.35
N PRO A 230 -2.28 -13.53 9.64
CA PRO A 230 -2.33 -12.14 10.05
C PRO A 230 -1.50 -11.36 9.04
N PRO A 231 -1.92 -10.15 8.61
CA PRO A 231 -1.17 -9.38 7.62
C PRO A 231 0.28 -9.50 8.02
N LEU A 232 1.10 -10.09 7.13
CA LEU A 232 2.53 -10.26 7.38
C LEU A 232 2.94 -8.87 7.83
N ARG A 233 3.11 -8.70 9.15
CA ARG A 233 3.75 -7.50 9.65
C ARG A 233 5.03 -7.52 8.85
N PRO A 234 5.30 -6.53 7.99
CA PRO A 234 6.57 -6.52 7.28
C PRO A 234 7.59 -6.80 8.36
N GLU A 235 8.33 -7.91 8.21
CA GLU A 235 9.50 -8.21 9.04
C GLU A 235 10.14 -6.86 9.31
N PRO A 236 10.15 -6.37 10.57
CA PRO A 236 10.25 -4.95 10.87
C PRO A 236 11.43 -4.43 10.08
N ALA A 237 11.09 -3.71 9.02
CA ALA A 237 12.05 -3.54 7.96
C ALA A 237 13.22 -2.79 8.58
N PRO A 238 14.46 -3.22 8.32
CA PRO A 238 15.59 -2.85 9.16
C PRO A 238 15.62 -1.34 9.29
N ALA A 239 15.71 -0.85 10.54
CA ALA A 239 15.67 0.57 10.85
C ALA A 239 16.80 1.37 10.17
N PHE A 240 17.82 0.66 9.68
CA PHE A 240 18.97 1.15 8.91
C PHE A 240 19.66 -0.02 8.18
N ASP A 241 20.47 0.27 7.16
CA ASP A 241 21.14 -0.76 6.35
C ASP A 241 22.36 -1.38 7.04
N ARG A 242 23.10 -0.59 7.84
CA ARG A 242 24.31 -1.06 8.53
C ARG A 242 24.61 -0.24 9.81
N PRO A 243 25.35 -0.80 10.78
CA PRO A 243 25.80 -0.04 11.95
C PRO A 243 26.65 1.17 11.54
N TYR A 244 26.55 2.27 12.29
CA TYR A 244 27.37 3.45 12.08
C TYR A 244 28.87 3.13 12.19
N ARG A 245 29.68 3.71 11.30
CA ARG A 245 31.14 3.64 11.34
C ARG A 245 31.70 5.02 11.08
N SER A 246 32.55 5.49 12.00
CA SER A 246 33.29 6.74 11.85
C SER A 246 34.13 6.74 10.57
N ALA A 247 34.03 7.80 9.80
CA ALA A 247 34.94 8.09 8.71
C ALA A 247 36.19 8.76 9.30
N THR A 248 37.21 7.97 9.69
CA THR A 248 38.51 8.54 10.04
C THR A 248 39.20 9.03 8.77
N VAL A 249 39.38 10.35 8.66
CA VAL A 249 40.09 10.97 7.52
C VAL A 249 41.52 11.29 7.95
N ASP A 250 42.51 10.67 7.30
CA ASP A 250 43.91 11.08 7.45
C ASP A 250 44.16 12.33 6.57
N PRO A 251 44.48 13.51 7.16
CA PRO A 251 44.75 14.72 6.39
C PRO A 251 45.91 14.56 5.39
N ALA A 252 46.88 13.68 5.70
CA ALA A 252 48.01 13.40 4.81
C ALA A 252 47.60 12.59 3.56
N ALA A 253 46.47 11.89 3.61
CA ALA A 253 45.94 11.09 2.49
C ALA A 253 45.08 11.91 1.50
N LEU A 254 44.72 13.15 1.84
CA LEU A 254 43.92 14.03 0.97
C LEU A 254 44.78 14.60 -0.16
N THR A 255 44.33 14.41 -1.41
CA THR A 255 45.00 14.93 -2.61
C THR A 255 44.80 16.46 -2.75
N ASP A 256 45.78 17.16 -3.33
CA ASP A 256 45.74 18.62 -3.55
C ASP A 256 44.77 19.08 -4.66
N ILE A 257 43.73 18.29 -4.96
CA ILE A 257 42.91 18.48 -6.18
C ILE A 257 41.85 19.60 -6.01
N ARG A 258 41.76 20.25 -4.84
CA ARG A 258 40.95 21.47 -4.65
C ARG A 258 41.68 22.47 -3.76
N ALA A 259 41.41 23.77 -3.99
CA ALA A 259 41.74 24.85 -3.07
C ALA A 259 40.84 24.78 -1.81
N PHE A 260 40.93 23.68 -1.06
CA PHE A 260 40.25 23.46 0.20
C PHE A 260 41.30 23.26 1.28
N ASP A 261 41.12 23.93 2.41
CA ASP A 261 41.98 23.77 3.58
C ASP A 261 41.77 22.34 4.14
N LYS A 262 42.79 21.48 4.02
CA LYS A 262 42.77 20.09 4.48
C LYS A 262 42.50 20.00 5.99
N GLN A 263 43.01 20.96 6.76
CA GLN A 263 42.80 21.01 8.19
C GLN A 263 41.36 21.40 8.52
N ALA A 264 40.78 22.36 7.79
CA ALA A 264 39.38 22.72 7.93
C ALA A 264 38.46 21.55 7.53
N TYR A 265 38.79 20.80 6.48
CA TYR A 265 38.05 19.61 6.08
C TYR A 265 38.10 18.50 7.14
N ALA A 266 39.30 18.18 7.64
CA ALA A 266 39.46 17.19 8.71
C ALA A 266 38.69 17.58 9.97
N ALA A 267 38.77 18.84 10.40
CA ALA A 267 37.99 19.36 11.52
C ALA A 267 36.47 19.27 11.26
N GLY A 268 36.04 19.48 10.02
CA GLY A 268 34.65 19.30 9.58
C GLY A 268 34.18 17.85 9.72
N CYS A 269 35.00 16.87 9.30
CA CYS A 269 34.72 15.44 9.46
C CYS A 269 34.69 15.00 10.92
N ASP A 270 35.64 15.46 11.73
CA ASP A 270 35.69 15.16 13.17
C ASP A 270 34.43 15.69 13.88
N GLU A 271 33.98 16.89 13.53
CA GLU A 271 32.76 17.47 14.09
C GLU A 271 31.50 16.73 13.62
N HIS A 272 31.43 16.33 12.36
CA HIS A 272 30.32 15.51 11.86
C HIS A 272 30.23 14.17 12.60
N ASP A 273 31.37 13.51 12.82
CA ASP A 273 31.45 12.26 13.56
C ASP A 273 31.09 12.43 15.04
N ARG A 274 31.52 13.54 15.68
CA ARG A 274 31.11 13.91 17.04
C ARG A 274 29.59 14.08 17.14
N LEU A 275 28.97 14.84 16.23
CA LEU A 275 27.52 15.04 16.19
C LEU A 275 26.76 13.73 15.97
N SER A 276 27.28 12.89 15.08
CA SER A 276 26.68 11.59 14.81
C SER A 276 26.67 10.70 16.05
N ARG A 277 27.80 10.62 16.76
CA ARG A 277 27.90 9.89 18.02
C ARG A 277 27.01 10.47 19.11
N TRP A 278 26.95 11.78 19.23
CA TRP A 278 26.05 12.44 20.19
C TRP A 278 24.59 12.02 19.97
N LEU A 279 24.11 12.00 18.70
CA LEU A 279 22.75 11.57 18.40
C LEU A 279 22.55 10.08 18.71
N ILE A 280 23.51 9.24 18.32
CA ILE A 280 23.49 7.80 18.59
C ILE A 280 23.41 7.54 20.10
N ASP A 281 24.26 8.17 20.90
CA ASP A 281 24.30 7.99 22.35
C ASP A 281 23.01 8.49 23.01
N THR A 282 22.47 9.62 22.53
CA THR A 282 21.22 10.20 23.04
C THR A 282 20.02 9.27 22.81
N LEU A 283 19.95 8.63 21.63
CA LEU A 283 18.90 7.68 21.27
C LEU A 283 19.11 6.29 21.90
N ALA A 284 20.36 5.86 22.06
CA ALA A 284 20.70 4.62 22.74
C ALA A 284 20.28 4.63 24.21
N ALA A 285 20.36 5.80 24.87
CA ALA A 285 19.85 5.99 26.23
C ALA A 285 18.35 5.71 26.39
N THR A 286 17.59 5.71 25.29
CA THR A 286 16.15 5.35 25.25
C THR A 286 15.89 3.96 24.65
N GLY A 287 16.93 3.17 24.40
CA GLY A 287 16.82 1.84 23.80
C GLY A 287 16.62 1.85 22.28
N THR A 288 16.78 2.99 21.62
CA THR A 288 16.66 3.12 20.17
C THR A 288 18.00 2.84 19.50
N SER A 289 18.01 1.89 18.56
CA SER A 289 19.19 1.61 17.75
C SER A 289 19.25 2.56 16.55
N VAL A 290 20.46 3.03 16.25
CA VAL A 290 20.72 3.97 15.16
C VAL A 290 21.84 3.40 14.28
N GLY A 291 21.70 3.52 12.98
CA GLY A 291 22.73 3.14 12.01
C GLY A 291 22.76 4.08 10.83
N THR A 292 23.38 3.65 9.73
CA THR A 292 23.55 4.44 8.51
C THR A 292 22.96 3.71 7.32
N GLY A 293 22.52 4.48 6.32
CA GLY A 293 21.82 3.98 5.15
C GLY A 293 20.40 3.52 5.46
N LEU A 294 19.50 3.62 4.48
CA LEU A 294 18.17 3.05 4.55
C LEU A 294 17.71 2.68 3.14
N ALA A 295 17.40 1.40 2.91
CA ALA A 295 16.93 0.89 1.63
C ALA A 295 17.86 1.27 0.45
N GLY A 296 19.17 1.28 0.68
CA GLY A 296 20.19 1.65 -0.32
C GLY A 296 20.40 3.16 -0.49
N VAL A 297 19.61 4.01 0.17
CA VAL A 297 19.82 5.47 0.19
C VAL A 297 20.89 5.80 1.24
N PRO A 298 21.95 6.57 0.87
CA PRO A 298 23.10 6.79 1.74
C PRO A 298 22.86 7.91 2.76
N VAL A 299 21.81 7.78 3.58
CA VAL A 299 21.57 8.71 4.69
C VAL A 299 22.65 8.57 5.76
N ASP A 300 23.06 9.68 6.38
CA ASP A 300 24.08 9.66 7.43
C ASP A 300 23.63 8.77 8.59
N LEU A 301 22.41 9.03 9.10
CA LEU A 301 21.80 8.28 10.20
C LEU A 301 20.34 7.92 9.91
N ALA A 302 19.93 6.73 10.35
CA ALA A 302 18.55 6.25 10.30
C ALA A 302 18.22 5.44 11.55
N TRP A 303 16.97 5.55 12.01
CA TRP A 303 16.43 4.77 13.11
C TRP A 303 14.91 4.72 13.06
N GLN A 304 14.34 3.84 13.87
CA GLN A 304 12.90 3.72 14.08
C GLN A 304 12.59 3.97 15.57
N ASP A 305 11.56 4.74 15.87
CA ASP A 305 11.09 4.89 17.26
C ASP A 305 10.25 3.69 17.72
N ALA A 306 9.84 3.69 18.99
CA ALA A 306 9.04 2.61 19.57
C ALA A 306 7.66 2.45 18.93
N ASP A 307 7.15 3.51 18.29
CA ASP A 307 5.86 3.53 17.58
C ASP A 307 6.00 3.10 16.11
N GLY A 308 7.22 2.77 15.66
CA GLY A 308 7.48 2.32 14.30
C GLY A 308 7.70 3.46 13.31
N ARG A 309 7.79 4.73 13.74
CA ARG A 309 8.06 5.85 12.83
C ARG A 309 9.52 5.84 12.43
N GLN A 310 9.77 5.92 11.13
CA GLN A 310 11.12 5.94 10.58
C GLN A 310 11.64 7.37 10.53
N TYR A 311 12.86 7.58 11.01
CA TYR A 311 13.58 8.85 10.94
C TYR A 311 14.84 8.67 10.09
N ILE A 312 15.22 9.77 9.44
CA ILE A 312 16.52 9.92 8.80
C ILE A 312 17.12 11.25 9.27
N ALA A 313 18.42 11.29 9.48
CA ALA A 313 19.14 12.53 9.75
C ALA A 313 20.28 12.73 8.77
N GLU A 314 20.38 13.95 8.26
CA GLU A 314 21.57 14.49 7.59
C GLU A 314 22.35 15.35 8.59
N VAL A 315 23.64 15.09 8.74
CA VAL A 315 24.49 15.72 9.76
C VAL A 315 25.46 16.70 9.10
N LYS A 316 25.32 17.99 9.43
CA LYS A 316 26.17 19.06 8.88
C LYS A 316 27.04 19.72 9.95
N SER A 317 28.35 19.59 9.77
CA SER A 317 29.32 20.39 10.49
C SER A 317 29.34 21.82 9.95
N LEU A 318 29.32 22.80 10.85
CA LEU A 318 29.48 24.21 10.52
C LEU A 318 30.94 24.68 10.69
N VAL A 319 31.86 23.79 11.04
CA VAL A 319 33.29 24.11 11.23
C VAL A 319 33.95 24.37 9.88
N GLY A 320 34.54 25.55 9.71
CA GLY A 320 35.33 25.90 8.51
C GLY A 320 34.51 26.06 7.22
N ALA A 321 33.18 26.01 7.29
CA ALA A 321 32.29 26.15 6.14
C ALA A 321 31.32 27.33 6.32
N SER A 322 30.84 27.87 5.20
CA SER A 322 29.75 28.86 5.23
C SER A 322 28.48 28.17 5.73
N PRO A 323 27.84 28.66 6.81
CA PRO A 323 26.62 28.06 7.31
C PRO A 323 25.55 27.96 6.20
N ALA A 324 25.35 29.04 5.44
CA ALA A 324 24.31 29.06 4.39
C ALA A 324 24.55 28.01 3.29
N GLU A 325 25.82 27.68 3.00
CA GLU A 325 26.14 26.61 2.05
C GLU A 325 25.83 25.23 2.64
N GLN A 326 26.17 25.01 3.90
CA GLN A 326 25.86 23.76 4.60
C GLN A 326 24.36 23.53 4.75
N LEU A 327 23.57 24.58 5.02
CA LEU A 327 22.11 24.49 5.01
C LEU A 327 21.61 24.03 3.66
N ARG A 328 21.99 24.72 2.57
CA ARG A 328 21.49 24.40 1.23
C ARG A 328 21.86 22.99 0.83
N LEU A 329 23.09 22.57 1.13
CA LEU A 329 23.58 21.23 0.84
C LEU A 329 22.81 20.18 1.64
N GLY A 330 22.75 20.32 2.97
CA GLY A 330 22.08 19.35 3.83
C GLY A 330 20.57 19.30 3.62
N LEU A 331 19.92 20.43 3.40
CA LEU A 331 18.51 20.49 3.07
C LEU A 331 18.22 19.84 1.72
N GLY A 332 19.05 20.12 0.69
CA GLY A 332 18.91 19.48 -0.61
C GLY A 332 19.02 17.96 -0.51
N GLN A 333 20.02 17.47 0.21
CA GLN A 333 20.24 16.03 0.41
C GLN A 333 19.10 15.37 1.17
N VAL A 334 18.67 15.93 2.31
CA VAL A 334 17.62 15.29 3.12
C VAL A 334 16.27 15.24 2.38
N LEU A 335 15.97 16.26 1.56
CA LEU A 335 14.78 16.28 0.70
C LEU A 335 14.88 15.26 -0.43
N GLU A 336 16.03 15.12 -1.07
CA GLU A 336 16.29 14.08 -2.07
C GLU A 336 16.13 12.69 -1.46
N TYR A 337 16.74 12.44 -0.30
CA TYR A 337 16.65 11.15 0.38
C TYR A 337 15.21 10.81 0.75
N ARG A 338 14.45 11.77 1.31
CA ARG A 338 13.02 11.58 1.60
C ARG A 338 12.24 11.20 0.34
N HIS A 339 12.53 11.83 -0.80
CA HIS A 339 11.88 11.51 -2.06
C HIS A 339 12.23 10.10 -2.55
N LEU A 340 13.52 9.74 -2.56
CA LEU A 340 13.97 8.40 -2.97
C LEU A 340 13.38 7.29 -2.07
N LEU A 341 13.33 7.54 -0.77
CA LEU A 341 12.73 6.63 0.21
C LEU A 341 11.22 6.51 0.01
N SER A 342 10.53 7.61 -0.28
CA SER A 342 9.10 7.58 -0.64
C SER A 342 8.84 6.75 -1.89
N LEU A 343 9.69 6.85 -2.92
CA LEU A 343 9.60 6.00 -4.12
C LEU A 343 9.83 4.51 -3.81
N ALA A 344 10.56 4.21 -2.73
CA ALA A 344 10.76 2.86 -2.20
C ALA A 344 9.68 2.47 -1.15
N GLY A 345 8.57 3.20 -1.06
CA GLY A 345 7.47 2.92 -0.13
C GLY A 345 7.78 3.21 1.34
N ARG A 346 8.78 4.06 1.63
CA ARG A 346 9.21 4.40 2.99
C ARG A 346 8.80 5.83 3.34
N ALA A 347 7.81 5.97 4.20
CA ALA A 347 7.51 7.24 4.86
C ALA A 347 8.56 7.50 5.95
N VAL A 348 9.21 8.67 5.90
CA VAL A 348 10.28 9.03 6.85
C VAL A 348 10.12 10.46 7.37
N THR A 349 10.53 10.67 8.62
CA THR A 349 10.65 12.00 9.23
C THR A 349 12.08 12.51 9.06
N PRO A 350 12.30 13.55 8.22
CA PRO A 350 13.64 14.06 7.96
C PRO A 350 14.12 15.01 9.06
N ILE A 351 15.37 14.84 9.47
CA ILE A 351 16.09 15.67 10.42
C ILE A 351 17.33 16.26 9.76
N LEU A 352 17.57 17.55 10.01
CA LEU A 352 18.85 18.19 9.72
C LEU A 352 19.54 18.49 11.06
N LEU A 353 20.67 17.86 11.32
CA LEU A 353 21.44 18.02 12.55
C LEU A 353 22.65 18.94 12.32
N THR A 354 22.85 19.93 13.19
CA THR A 354 23.98 20.88 13.12
C THR A 354 24.62 21.12 14.49
N SER A 355 25.88 21.59 14.51
CA SER A 355 26.63 21.79 15.75
C SER A 355 26.42 23.12 16.47
N ALA A 356 25.82 24.12 15.81
CA ALA A 356 25.63 25.43 16.42
C ALA A 356 24.26 26.01 16.10
N PRO A 357 23.73 26.89 16.97
CA PRO A 357 22.48 27.58 16.71
C PRO A 357 22.59 28.38 15.41
N VAL A 358 21.57 28.25 14.58
CA VAL A 358 21.46 28.97 13.31
C VAL A 358 20.39 30.04 13.41
N ASP A 359 20.44 30.99 12.47
CA ASP A 359 19.48 32.07 12.34
C ASP A 359 18.04 31.53 12.31
N ALA A 360 17.08 32.31 12.82
CA ALA A 360 15.65 31.99 12.79
C ALA A 360 15.16 31.62 11.39
N VAL A 361 15.74 32.24 10.36
CA VAL A 361 15.46 31.95 8.94
C VAL A 361 15.64 30.45 8.61
N TRP A 362 16.62 29.77 9.21
CA TRP A 362 16.84 28.34 8.94
C TRP A 362 15.75 27.47 9.54
N ARG A 363 15.30 27.80 10.75
CA ARG A 363 14.18 27.12 11.39
C ARG A 363 12.92 27.27 10.56
N ASP A 364 12.67 28.47 10.04
CA ASP A 364 11.52 28.76 9.18
C ASP A 364 11.58 27.94 7.88
N ILE A 365 12.72 27.96 7.18
CA ILE A 365 12.94 27.17 5.95
C ILE A 365 12.75 25.67 6.21
N CYS A 366 13.38 25.12 7.25
CA CYS A 366 13.25 23.70 7.58
C CYS A 366 11.80 23.33 7.90
N ARG A 367 11.11 24.14 8.71
CA ARG A 367 9.70 23.94 9.06
C ARG A 367 8.78 23.98 7.84
N GLU A 368 8.95 24.96 6.94
CA GLU A 368 8.18 25.07 5.69
C GLU A 368 8.36 23.86 4.77
N ASN A 369 9.48 23.14 4.91
CA ASN A 369 9.79 21.94 4.12
C ASN A 369 9.54 20.63 4.89
N CYS A 370 8.91 20.71 6.07
CA CYS A 370 8.68 19.57 6.98
C CYS A 370 9.97 18.82 7.34
N VAL A 371 11.05 19.56 7.60
CA VAL A 371 12.34 19.07 8.11
C VAL A 371 12.52 19.57 9.54
N THR A 372 12.83 18.66 10.46
CA THR A 372 13.14 19.07 11.84
C THR A 372 14.60 19.47 11.92
N LEU A 373 14.85 20.74 12.24
CA LEU A 373 16.20 21.20 12.53
C LEU A 373 16.53 20.90 13.99
N VAL A 374 17.62 20.17 14.22
CA VAL A 374 18.16 19.88 15.55
C VAL A 374 19.55 20.51 15.65
N VAL A 375 19.79 21.19 16.77
CA VAL A 375 21.11 21.67 17.14
C VAL A 375 21.66 20.78 18.25
N ASP A 376 22.97 20.59 18.30
CA ASP A 376 23.63 19.93 19.44
C ASP A 376 23.12 20.48 20.79
N GLY A 377 22.65 19.60 21.66
CA GLY A 377 22.04 19.93 22.95
C GLY A 377 20.54 20.24 22.92
N ASP A 378 19.90 20.36 21.75
CA ASP A 378 18.45 20.48 21.64
C ASP A 378 17.76 19.15 22.04
N PRO A 379 16.53 19.22 22.58
CA PRO A 379 15.72 18.02 22.75
C PRO A 379 15.37 17.42 21.38
N LEU A 380 15.48 16.10 21.26
CA LEU A 380 15.08 15.39 20.05
C LEU A 380 13.55 15.38 19.89
N PRO A 381 13.02 15.50 18.66
CA PRO A 381 11.60 15.38 18.39
C PRO A 381 11.07 14.00 18.82
N GLY A 382 9.89 13.96 19.44
CA GLY A 382 9.25 12.71 19.89
C GLY A 382 9.53 12.28 21.33
N ARG A 383 10.26 13.09 22.13
CA ARG A 383 10.24 12.98 23.59
C ARG A 383 9.03 13.74 24.17
N PRO A 384 8.29 13.20 25.14
CA PRO A 384 7.44 14.01 26.01
C PRO A 384 8.26 15.01 26.84
#